data_AF-A0A813R5N4-F1
#
_entry.id   AF-A0A813R5N4-F1
#
_cell.length_a   1.000
_cell.length_b   1.000
_cell.length_c   1.000
_cell.angle_alpha   90.00
_cell.angle_beta   90.00
_cell.angle_gamma   90.00
#
_symmetry.space_group_name_H-M   'P 1'
#
loop_
_entity.id
_entity.type
_entity.pdbx_description
1 polymer ?
#
loop_
_entity_poly.entity_id
_entity_poly.type
_entity_poly.pdbx_seq_one_letter_code
_entity_poly.pdbx_strand_id
1 'polypeptide(L)'
;MLTSNSEYHEDLERSDTVYTQIELSPHNDGTYRHVVPGLEVFHFLEHTGKGGLIRLLDGFNVIQSLKMDHFNILSSIPARFSVMKKRI
;
A
#
# COMPACT_ATOMS: atom_id res chain seq x y z
N MET A 1 6.38 1.88 11.60
CA MET A 1 6.04 2.18 13.00
C MET A 1 7.27 1.95 13.86
N LEU A 2 7.88 3.01 14.39
CA LEU A 2 8.90 2.97 15.45
C LEU A 2 8.33 3.77 16.63
N THR A 3 8.63 3.32 17.86
CA THR A 3 8.01 3.79 19.10
C THR A 3 8.73 4.97 19.74
N SER A 4 7.96 5.66 20.58
CA SER A 4 8.31 6.43 21.78
C SER A 4 8.37 7.97 21.65
N ASN A 5 7.37 8.59 22.30
CA ASN A 5 7.32 9.92 22.88
C ASN A 5 7.60 11.14 21.98
N SER A 6 6.68 11.43 21.06
CA SER A 6 6.17 12.77 20.71
C SER A 6 5.15 12.60 19.58
N GLU A 7 4.42 13.64 19.19
CA GLU A 7 3.58 13.63 17.97
C GLU A 7 4.29 12.90 16.81
N TYR A 8 3.55 12.04 16.09
CA TYR A 8 4.07 11.31 14.94
C TYR A 8 4.42 12.32 13.83
N HIS A 9 5.71 12.50 13.57
CA HIS A 9 6.23 13.30 12.47
C HIS A 9 6.55 12.41 11.27
N GLU A 10 6.28 12.92 10.05
CA GLU A 10 6.59 12.20 8.80
C GLU A 10 8.10 11.90 8.71
N ASP A 11 8.46 10.65 8.42
CA ASP A 11 9.86 10.25 8.21
C ASP A 11 10.21 10.42 6.72
N LEU A 12 10.39 11.69 6.32
CA LEU A 12 10.70 12.10 4.94
C LEU A 12 12.12 11.67 4.46
N GLU A 13 12.91 11.05 5.34
CA GLU A 13 14.15 10.38 4.91
C GLU A 13 13.86 9.08 4.18
N ARG A 14 12.71 8.45 4.45
CA ARG A 14 12.23 7.30 3.68
C ARG A 14 11.42 7.78 2.48
N SER A 15 11.75 7.24 1.30
CA SER A 15 11.10 7.62 0.04
C SER A 15 9.75 6.95 -0.21
N ASP A 16 9.14 6.37 0.82
CA ASP A 16 7.91 5.57 0.69
C ASP A 16 6.74 6.29 1.36
N THR A 17 5.61 6.37 0.68
CA THR A 17 4.41 7.07 1.14
C THR A 17 3.86 6.51 2.45
N VAL A 18 4.17 5.26 2.79
CA VAL A 18 3.77 4.64 4.07
C VAL A 18 4.33 5.35 5.30
N TYR A 19 5.35 6.20 5.14
CA TYR A 19 5.95 6.98 6.24
C TYR A 19 5.41 8.41 6.35
N THR A 20 4.38 8.74 5.57
CA THR A 20 3.71 10.06 5.56
C THR A 20 2.31 9.98 6.17
N GLN A 21 1.64 11.12 6.33
CA GLN A 21 0.24 11.19 6.76
C GLN A 21 -0.76 11.14 5.59
N ILE A 22 -0.29 10.92 4.36
CA ILE A 22 -1.13 10.82 3.17
C ILE A 22 -1.93 9.51 3.22
N GLU A 23 -3.22 9.57 2.86
CA GLU A 23 -4.05 8.36 2.77
C GLU A 23 -3.47 7.39 1.73
N LEU A 24 -3.26 6.15 2.16
CA LEU A 24 -2.97 5.05 1.26
C LEU A 24 -4.28 4.48 0.72
N SER A 25 -4.49 4.61 -0.59
CA SER A 25 -5.56 3.89 -1.26
C SER A 25 -5.33 2.37 -1.18
N PRO A 26 -6.38 1.53 -1.26
CA PRO A 26 -6.22 0.08 -1.24
C PRO A 26 -5.20 -0.41 -2.28
N HIS A 27 -4.22 -1.19 -1.83
CA HIS A 27 -3.11 -1.68 -2.64
C HIS A 27 -2.63 -3.04 -2.14
N ASN A 28 -1.80 -3.71 -2.95
CA ASN A 28 -1.04 -4.89 -2.55
C ASN A 28 0.44 -4.49 -2.43
N ASP A 29 1.11 -5.02 -1.41
CA ASP A 29 2.52 -4.73 -1.16
C ASP A 29 3.47 -5.52 -2.05
N GLY A 30 4.64 -4.93 -2.31
CA GLY A 30 5.74 -5.63 -2.99
C GLY A 30 5.54 -5.94 -4.48
N THR A 31 4.57 -5.30 -5.17
CA THR A 31 4.27 -5.50 -6.61
C THR A 31 5.44 -5.22 -7.56
N TYR A 32 6.48 -4.53 -7.09
CA TYR A 32 7.73 -4.30 -7.79
C TYR A 32 8.70 -5.50 -7.79
N ARG A 33 8.37 -6.60 -7.09
CA ARG A 33 9.17 -7.83 -7.04
C ARG A 33 8.67 -8.84 -8.09
N HIS A 34 9.58 -9.71 -8.56
CA HIS A 34 9.20 -10.83 -9.42
C HIS A 34 8.33 -11.88 -8.71
N VAL A 35 8.57 -12.07 -7.40
CA VAL A 35 7.75 -12.91 -6.53
C VAL A 35 7.18 -12.00 -5.45
N VAL A 36 5.86 -11.83 -5.46
CA VAL A 36 5.15 -11.00 -4.49
C VAL A 36 4.90 -11.77 -3.19
N PRO A 37 4.86 -11.10 -2.03
CA PRO A 37 4.44 -11.72 -0.78
C PRO A 37 2.99 -12.24 -0.88
N GLY A 38 2.74 -13.46 -0.41
CA GLY A 38 1.39 -14.04 -0.35
C GLY A 38 0.64 -13.77 0.96
N LEU A 39 1.35 -13.29 2.00
CA LEU A 39 0.79 -12.95 3.30
C LEU A 39 1.50 -11.71 3.83
N GLU A 40 0.72 -10.80 4.40
CA GLU A 40 1.19 -9.61 5.07
C GLU A 40 0.60 -9.54 6.48
N VAL A 41 1.42 -9.14 7.46
CA VAL A 41 1.04 -9.08 8.86
C VAL A 41 1.41 -7.71 9.43
N PHE A 42 0.41 -7.00 9.94
CA PHE A 42 0.60 -5.75 10.65
C PHE A 42 0.44 -5.96 12.16
N HIS A 43 1.41 -5.51 12.93
CA HIS A 43 1.31 -5.43 14.39
C HIS A 43 1.06 -3.99 14.79
N PHE A 44 -0.13 -3.74 15.32
CA PHE A 44 -0.54 -2.42 15.79
C PHE A 44 0.05 -2.13 17.17
N LEU A 45 0.94 -1.14 17.26
CA LEU A 45 1.64 -0.80 18.51
C LEU A 45 0.94 0.34 19.27
N GLU A 46 0.63 1.44 18.58
CA GLU A 46 0.04 2.64 19.19
C GLU A 46 -0.70 3.49 18.14
N HIS A 47 -1.69 4.27 18.54
CA HIS A 47 -2.25 5.30 17.67
C HIS A 47 -2.67 6.50 18.51
N THR A 48 -2.07 7.65 18.23
CA THR A 48 -2.40 8.93 18.84
C THR A 48 -2.77 9.90 17.73
N GLY A 49 -4.07 10.18 17.56
CA GLY A 49 -4.55 11.07 16.51
C GLY A 49 -5.98 10.80 16.06
N LYS A 50 -6.33 11.32 14.88
CA LYS A 50 -7.59 11.05 14.18
C LYS A 50 -7.27 10.37 12.84
N GLY A 51 -8.17 9.52 12.35
CA GLY A 51 -7.96 8.81 11.07
C GLY A 51 -7.27 7.47 11.28
N GLY A 52 -6.39 7.07 10.36
CA GLY A 52 -5.65 5.80 10.45
C GLY A 52 -6.53 4.55 10.32
N LEU A 53 -7.70 4.68 9.68
CA LEU A 53 -8.63 3.56 9.50
C LEU A 53 -8.02 2.52 8.57
N ILE A 54 -8.03 1.27 9.02
CA ILE A 54 -7.62 0.13 8.19
C ILE A 54 -8.75 -0.20 7.23
N ARG A 55 -8.41 -0.35 5.94
CA ARG A 55 -9.35 -0.74 4.89
C ARG A 55 -8.84 -2.02 4.23
N LEU A 56 -9.68 -3.04 4.20
CA LEU A 56 -9.42 -4.31 3.52
C LEU A 56 -10.50 -4.52 2.46
N LEU A 57 -10.08 -4.94 1.28
CA LEU A 57 -10.97 -5.23 0.15
C LEU A 57 -10.75 -6.66 -0.35
N ASP A 58 -11.83 -7.34 -0.68
CA ASP A 58 -11.77 -8.57 -1.46
C ASP A 58 -11.59 -8.21 -2.95
N GLY A 59 -10.34 -8.27 -3.43
CA GLY A 59 -10.01 -7.97 -4.81
C GLY A 59 -10.69 -8.91 -5.82
N PHE A 60 -10.94 -10.18 -5.46
CA PHE A 60 -11.61 -11.12 -6.36
C PHE A 60 -13.09 -10.77 -6.52
N ASN A 61 -13.76 -10.36 -5.45
CA ASN A 61 -15.11 -9.87 -5.53
C ASN A 61 -15.21 -8.55 -6.31
N VAL A 62 -14.23 -7.64 -6.14
CA VAL A 62 -14.17 -6.39 -6.92
C VAL A 62 -14.08 -6.67 -8.42
N ILE A 63 -13.23 -7.62 -8.83
CA ILE A 63 -13.06 -7.98 -10.23
C ILE A 63 -14.35 -8.50 -10.86
N GLN A 64 -15.18 -9.23 -10.11
CA GLN A 64 -16.48 -9.72 -10.59
C GLN A 64 -17.47 -8.60 -10.96
N SER A 65 -17.28 -7.39 -10.40
CA SER A 65 -18.12 -6.23 -10.72
C SER A 65 -17.67 -5.46 -11.98
N LEU A 66 -16.52 -5.80 -12.57
CA LEU A 66 -16.00 -5.12 -13.74
C LEU A 66 -16.77 -5.50 -15.02
N LYS A 67 -16.89 -4.53 -15.93
CA LYS A 67 -17.30 -4.81 -17.31
C LYS A 67 -16.24 -5.71 -17.97
N MET A 68 -16.69 -6.65 -18.80
CA MET A 68 -15.81 -7.63 -19.46
C MET A 68 -14.67 -6.95 -20.24
N ASP A 69 -14.95 -5.85 -20.94
CA ASP A 69 -13.92 -5.12 -21.70
C ASP A 69 -12.84 -4.52 -20.80
N HIS A 70 -13.21 -4.02 -19.61
CA HIS A 70 -12.22 -3.50 -18.65
C HIS A 70 -11.39 -4.63 -18.05
N PHE A 71 -12.03 -5.75 -17.71
CA PHE A 71 -11.32 -6.94 -17.22
C PHE A 71 -10.28 -7.41 -18.23
N ASN A 72 -10.68 -7.54 -19.50
CA ASN A 72 -9.79 -7.99 -20.58
C ASN A 72 -8.55 -7.11 -20.74
N ILE A 73 -8.70 -5.78 -20.63
CA ILE A 73 -7.56 -4.85 -20.69
C ILE A 73 -6.63 -5.07 -19.49
N LEU A 74 -7.19 -5.08 -18.26
CA LEU A 74 -6.41 -5.18 -17.02
C LEU A 74 -5.72 -6.55 -16.85
N SER A 75 -6.31 -7.63 -17.39
CA SER A 75 -5.75 -8.98 -17.30
C SER A 75 -4.72 -9.30 -18.38
N SER A 76 -4.71 -8.55 -19.49
CA SER A 76 -3.90 -8.88 -20.67
C SER A 76 -2.71 -7.95 -20.88
N ILE A 77 -2.74 -6.75 -20.30
CA ILE A 77 -1.67 -5.76 -20.43
C ILE A 77 -0.84 -5.75 -19.14
N PRO A 78 0.43 -6.19 -19.16
CA PRO A 78 1.29 -6.15 -17.99
C PRO A 78 1.55 -4.72 -17.53
N ALA A 79 1.24 -4.43 -16.26
CA ALA A 79 1.64 -3.18 -15.62
C ALA A 79 3.10 -3.25 -15.15
N ARG A 80 3.83 -2.14 -15.30
CA ARG A 80 5.20 -2.02 -14.82
C ARG A 80 5.21 -1.32 -13.46
N PHE A 81 5.83 -1.97 -12.48
CA PHE A 81 6.02 -1.44 -11.12
C PHE A 81 7.49 -1.14 -10.88
N SER A 82 7.78 -0.04 -10.19
CA SER A 82 9.13 0.35 -9.78
C SER A 82 9.11 1.10 -8.46
N VAL A 83 10.19 0.95 -7.68
CA VAL A 83 10.45 1.78 -6.50
C VAL A 83 11.66 2.64 -6.82
N MET A 84 11.51 3.95 -6.67
CA MET A 84 12.63 4.88 -6.80
C MET A 84 13.26 5.05 -5.42
N LYS A 85 14.56 4.76 -5.30
CA LYS A 85 15.31 5.04 -4.09
C LYS A 85 15.71 6.51 -4.08
N LYS A 86 15.64 7.17 -2.91
CA LYS A 86 16.27 8.47 -2.69
C LYS A 86 17.76 8.34 -3.00
N ARG A 87 18.27 9.17 -3.90
CA ARG A 87 19.69 9.20 -4.25
C ARG A 87 20.39 9.97 -3.12
N ILE A 88 21.30 9.29 -2.42
CA ILE A 88 22.14 9.89 -1.37
C ILE A 88 23.16 10.81 -2.03
#